data_AF-A0A4Y2MVV1-F1
#
_entry.id   AF-A0A4Y2MVV1-F1
#
_cell.length_a   1.000
_cell.length_b   1.000
_cell.length_c   1.000
_cell.angle_alpha   90.00
_cell.angle_beta   90.00
_cell.angle_gamma   90.00
#
_symmetry.space_group_name_H-M   'P 1'
#
loop_
_entity.id
_entity.type
_entity.pdbx_description
1 polymer ?
#
loop_
_entity_poly.entity_id
_entity_poly.type
_entity_poly.pdbx_seq_one_letter_code
_entity_poly.pdbx_strand_id
1 'polypeptide(L)'
;MDDIVDAITGCCCVGTQKTQFNIISFTNGWTDLIKVSQLVASLRGSAAEALQGIPPERLTDLVTIENALESRFGDSHLTQFYRTELKTRRQKPGESLKVLAADVERLMSLAYAECPLDVRESLAAQYFVDAIRDEDTQHSTRLMDAKDLKSALVYSMKYEVARTMSKTCSHVRSMEIEDSRIENEVINFNLYLTGWKNYLTVVLLERGTLLDETRTRLSGGATKRGTYRGSARQLFPTRKTNLRPSCRANAAFSE
;
A
#
# COMPACT_ATOMS: atom_id res chain seq x y z
N MET A 1 -16.54 -29.04 20.24
CA MET A 1 -17.15 -27.72 20.53
C MET A 1 -16.30 -26.97 21.56
N ASP A 2 -15.68 -27.71 22.49
CA ASP A 2 -14.75 -27.17 23.50
C ASP A 2 -13.46 -26.56 22.92
N ASP A 3 -12.91 -27.11 21.83
CA ASP A 3 -11.65 -26.60 21.22
C ASP A 3 -11.74 -25.16 20.66
N ILE A 4 -12.95 -24.67 20.36
CA ILE A 4 -13.16 -23.33 19.77
C ILE A 4 -13.23 -22.25 20.85
N VAL A 5 -13.70 -22.60 22.06
CA VAL A 5 -13.87 -21.66 23.17
C VAL A 5 -12.53 -21.31 23.81
N ASP A 6 -11.62 -22.28 23.88
CA ASP A 6 -10.26 -22.08 24.39
C ASP A 6 -9.42 -21.15 23.49
N ALA A 7 -9.72 -21.09 22.18
CA ALA A 7 -9.05 -20.17 21.26
C ALA A 7 -9.36 -18.69 21.57
N ILE A 8 -10.54 -18.39 22.13
CA ILE A 8 -11.00 -17.03 22.45
C ILE A 8 -10.33 -16.52 23.74
N THR A 9 -9.90 -17.40 24.65
CA THR A 9 -9.38 -17.00 25.97
C THR A 9 -7.86 -16.73 25.99
N GLY A 10 -7.14 -16.97 24.90
CA GLY A 10 -5.67 -16.93 24.85
C GLY A 10 -4.99 -15.57 24.67
N CYS A 11 -5.71 -14.47 24.44
CA CYS A 11 -5.10 -13.17 24.10
C CYS A 11 -5.63 -12.01 24.95
N CYS A 12 -4.72 -11.19 25.50
CA CYS A 12 -5.01 -10.12 26.47
C CYS A 12 -5.64 -8.84 25.88
N CYS A 13 -6.00 -8.82 24.60
CA CYS A 13 -6.55 -7.66 23.91
C CYS A 13 -8.00 -7.91 23.48
N VAL A 14 -8.93 -7.18 24.07
CA VAL A 14 -10.39 -7.30 23.86
C VAL A 14 -10.76 -7.16 22.38
N GLY A 15 -10.07 -6.28 21.63
CA GLY A 15 -10.28 -6.12 20.18
C GLY A 15 -9.97 -7.37 19.36
N THR A 16 -8.93 -8.13 19.73
CA THR A 16 -8.57 -9.39 19.07
C THR A 16 -9.59 -10.48 19.39
N GLN A 17 -10.08 -10.55 20.64
CA GLN A 17 -11.14 -11.48 21.03
C GLN A 17 -12.46 -11.20 20.31
N LYS A 18 -12.85 -9.92 20.16
CA LYS A 18 -14.08 -9.53 19.45
C LYS A 18 -14.02 -9.93 17.97
N THR A 19 -12.88 -9.75 17.32
CA THR A 19 -12.69 -10.13 15.91
C THR A 19 -12.73 -11.65 15.73
N GLN A 20 -12.02 -12.41 16.58
CA GLN A 20 -12.04 -13.87 16.53
C GLN A 20 -13.45 -14.43 16.78
N PHE A 21 -14.15 -13.90 17.79
CA PHE A 21 -15.54 -14.29 18.10
C PHE A 21 -16.49 -14.01 16.93
N ASN A 22 -16.37 -12.84 16.29
CA ASN A 22 -17.19 -12.49 15.13
C ASN A 22 -16.95 -13.43 13.94
N ILE A 23 -15.68 -13.74 13.63
CA ILE A 23 -15.33 -14.69 12.57
C ILE A 23 -15.94 -16.07 12.86
N ILE A 24 -15.74 -16.59 14.07
CA ILE A 24 -16.25 -17.91 14.49
C ILE A 24 -17.78 -17.96 14.43
N SER A 25 -18.45 -16.91 14.93
CA SER A 25 -19.91 -16.84 14.92
C SER A 25 -20.47 -16.81 13.50
N PHE A 26 -19.79 -16.11 12.58
CA PHE A 26 -20.17 -16.01 11.18
C PHE A 26 -19.97 -17.35 10.47
N THR A 27 -18.81 -18.00 10.62
CA THR A 27 -18.53 -19.29 9.98
C THR A 27 -19.45 -20.40 10.46
N ASN A 28 -19.88 -20.33 11.72
CA ASN A 28 -20.77 -21.34 12.32
C ASN A 28 -22.26 -20.98 12.19
N GLY A 29 -22.61 -19.85 11.57
CA GLY A 29 -24.00 -19.42 11.39
C GLY A 29 -24.75 -19.22 12.72
N TRP A 30 -24.07 -18.75 13.76
CA TRP A 30 -24.68 -18.56 15.08
C TRP A 30 -25.74 -17.45 15.03
N THR A 31 -26.92 -17.75 15.57
CA THR A 31 -27.93 -16.74 15.88
C THR A 31 -27.48 -15.89 17.07
N ASP A 32 -28.03 -14.69 17.22
CA ASP A 32 -27.61 -13.78 18.30
C ASP A 32 -27.80 -14.40 19.70
N LEU A 33 -28.81 -15.24 19.88
CA LEU A 33 -29.04 -15.98 21.12
C LEU A 33 -27.94 -17.01 21.40
N ILE A 34 -27.41 -17.69 20.37
CA ILE A 34 -26.28 -18.62 20.49
C ILE A 34 -24.98 -17.85 20.73
N LYS A 35 -24.79 -16.70 20.09
CA LYS A 35 -23.64 -15.83 20.36
C LYS A 35 -23.61 -15.43 21.83
N VAL A 36 -24.73 -14.96 22.36
CA VAL A 36 -24.84 -14.52 23.75
C VAL A 36 -24.58 -15.67 24.72
N SER A 37 -25.22 -16.82 24.53
CA SER A 37 -25.02 -17.97 25.42
C SER A 37 -23.57 -18.45 25.42
N GLN A 38 -22.95 -18.52 24.24
CA GLN A 38 -21.57 -18.95 24.11
C GLN A 38 -20.58 -17.92 24.67
N LEU A 39 -20.84 -16.63 24.46
CA LEU A 39 -20.04 -15.55 25.02
C LEU A 39 -20.06 -15.62 26.55
N VAL A 40 -21.25 -15.62 27.17
CA VAL A 40 -21.39 -15.70 28.63
C VAL A 40 -20.76 -16.98 29.19
N ALA A 41 -20.94 -18.12 28.53
CA ALA A 41 -20.35 -19.39 28.95
C ALA A 41 -18.81 -19.40 28.90
N SER A 42 -18.22 -18.65 27.94
CA SER A 42 -16.77 -18.53 27.75
C SER A 42 -16.09 -17.57 28.74
N LEU A 43 -16.83 -16.64 29.34
CA LEU A 43 -16.26 -15.67 30.27
C LEU A 43 -15.80 -16.35 31.56
N ARG A 44 -14.59 -15.98 32.00
CA ARG A 44 -13.93 -16.49 33.21
C ARG A 44 -13.27 -15.34 33.97
N GLY A 45 -13.07 -15.53 35.28
CA GLY A 45 -12.37 -14.56 36.14
C GLY A 45 -12.98 -13.16 36.11
N SER A 46 -12.13 -12.13 36.03
CA SER A 46 -12.55 -10.72 36.00
C SER A 46 -13.50 -10.38 34.85
N ALA A 47 -13.46 -11.13 33.75
CA ALA A 47 -14.38 -10.93 32.63
C ALA A 47 -15.81 -11.38 32.95
N ALA A 48 -15.97 -12.47 33.72
CA ALA A 48 -17.27 -12.88 34.25
C ALA A 48 -17.76 -11.91 35.34
N GLU A 49 -16.86 -11.39 36.18
CA GLU A 49 -17.20 -10.37 37.18
C GLU A 49 -17.73 -9.08 36.54
N ALA A 50 -17.33 -8.74 35.32
CA ALA A 50 -17.83 -7.56 34.61
C ALA A 50 -19.35 -7.59 34.38
N LEU A 51 -19.94 -8.79 34.41
CA LEU A 51 -21.37 -8.99 34.20
C LEU A 51 -22.20 -9.01 35.50
N GLN A 52 -21.57 -8.98 36.68
CA GLN A 52 -22.28 -9.10 37.97
C GLN A 52 -23.33 -8.01 38.22
N GLY A 53 -23.19 -6.83 37.61
CA GLY A 53 -24.15 -5.73 37.75
C GLY A 53 -25.31 -5.76 36.76
N ILE A 54 -25.35 -6.73 35.84
CA ILE A 54 -26.36 -6.81 34.79
C ILE A 54 -27.46 -7.79 35.22
N PRO A 55 -28.74 -7.38 35.22
CA PRO A 55 -29.84 -8.29 35.55
C PRO A 55 -29.93 -9.42 34.50
N PRO A 56 -30.30 -10.65 34.92
CA PRO A 56 -30.25 -11.83 34.04
C PRO A 56 -31.17 -11.71 32.82
N GLU A 57 -32.26 -10.95 32.91
CA GLU A 57 -33.15 -10.69 31.77
C GLU A 57 -32.45 -9.92 30.65
N ARG A 58 -31.46 -9.08 31.00
CA ARG A 58 -30.65 -8.29 30.06
C ARG A 58 -29.37 -9.00 29.62
N LEU A 59 -29.02 -10.14 30.21
CA LEU A 59 -27.95 -11.02 29.74
C LEU A 59 -28.34 -11.86 28.51
N THR A 60 -29.47 -11.52 27.88
CA THR A 60 -29.89 -12.04 26.56
C THR A 60 -29.54 -11.07 25.42
N ASP A 61 -29.20 -9.82 25.75
CA ASP A 61 -28.84 -8.78 24.79
C ASP A 61 -27.32 -8.70 24.62
N LEU A 62 -26.86 -9.03 23.41
CA LEU A 62 -25.45 -9.00 23.06
C LEU A 62 -24.84 -7.61 23.25
N VAL A 63 -25.58 -6.55 22.93
CA VAL A 63 -25.08 -5.17 23.00
C VAL A 63 -24.84 -4.77 24.46
N THR A 64 -25.74 -5.12 25.37
CA THR A 64 -25.57 -4.86 26.80
C THR A 64 -24.34 -5.56 27.37
N ILE A 65 -24.07 -6.81 26.96
CA ILE A 65 -22.89 -7.57 27.41
C ILE A 65 -21.60 -6.99 26.83
N GLU A 66 -21.57 -6.69 25.53
CA GLU A 66 -20.41 -6.07 24.88
C GLU A 66 -20.06 -4.73 25.55
N ASN A 67 -21.04 -3.88 25.81
CA ASN A 67 -20.82 -2.58 26.46
C ASN A 67 -20.24 -2.72 27.88
N ALA A 68 -20.68 -3.72 28.64
CA ALA A 68 -20.14 -3.95 29.99
C ALA A 68 -18.69 -4.43 29.96
N LEU A 69 -18.35 -5.30 28.99
CA LEU A 69 -16.99 -5.76 28.77
C LEU A 69 -16.10 -4.61 28.26
N GLU A 70 -16.58 -3.81 27.31
CA GLU A 70 -15.88 -2.62 26.81
C GLU A 70 -15.73 -1.53 27.89
N SER A 71 -16.68 -1.39 28.81
CA SER A 71 -16.54 -0.44 29.93
C SER A 71 -15.41 -0.83 30.88
N ARG A 72 -15.27 -2.12 31.19
CA ARG A 72 -14.28 -2.60 32.17
C ARG A 72 -12.91 -2.90 31.55
N PHE A 73 -12.87 -3.36 30.31
CA PHE A 73 -11.65 -3.81 29.62
C PHE A 73 -11.42 -3.10 28.29
N GLY A 74 -12.33 -2.26 27.83
CA GLY A 74 -12.15 -1.53 26.59
C GLY A 74 -10.89 -0.69 26.66
N ASP A 75 -10.19 -0.65 25.54
CA ASP A 75 -8.89 0.00 25.41
C ASP A 75 -8.99 1.53 25.47
N SER A 76 -10.05 2.14 26.02
CA SER A 76 -10.24 3.61 26.03
C SER A 76 -9.04 4.35 26.64
N HIS A 77 -8.55 3.87 27.80
CA HIS A 77 -7.36 4.42 28.44
C HIS A 77 -6.07 4.16 27.64
N LEU A 78 -5.96 3.00 26.99
CA LEU A 78 -4.81 2.66 26.13
C LEU A 78 -4.83 3.47 24.82
N THR A 79 -5.99 3.70 24.24
CA THR A 79 -6.23 4.56 23.07
C THR A 79 -5.75 5.98 23.33
N GLN A 80 -6.07 6.54 24.50
CA GLN A 80 -5.58 7.88 24.89
C GLN A 80 -4.05 7.91 25.09
N PHE A 81 -3.48 6.83 25.64
CA PHE A 81 -2.04 6.66 25.72
C PHE A 81 -1.38 6.67 24.33
N TYR A 82 -1.87 5.88 23.38
CA TYR A 82 -1.33 5.85 22.01
C TYR A 82 -1.51 7.18 21.26
N ARG A 83 -2.62 7.90 21.48
CA ARG A 83 -2.81 9.27 20.95
C ARG A 83 -1.75 10.23 21.47
N THR A 84 -1.34 10.07 22.72
CA THR A 84 -0.29 10.90 23.33
C THR A 84 1.09 10.51 22.81
N GLU A 85 1.34 9.21 22.65
CA GLU A 85 2.57 8.68 22.05
C GLU A 85 2.73 9.18 20.60
N LEU A 86 1.68 9.19 19.79
CA LEU A 86 1.68 9.78 18.44
C LEU A 86 2.08 11.25 18.42
N LYS A 87 1.46 12.08 19.28
CA LYS A 87 1.72 13.52 19.33
C LYS A 87 3.17 13.85 19.70
N THR A 88 3.73 13.04 20.60
CA THR A 88 5.10 13.22 21.11
C THR A 88 6.15 12.47 20.29
N ARG A 89 5.73 11.66 19.31
CA ARG A 89 6.65 10.89 18.48
C ARG A 89 7.57 11.80 17.67
N ARG A 90 8.87 11.58 17.79
CA ARG A 90 9.91 12.23 16.98
C ARG A 90 10.93 11.18 16.54
N GLN A 91 11.45 11.32 15.32
CA GLN A 91 12.45 10.41 14.74
C GLN A 91 13.71 10.40 15.61
N LYS A 92 14.14 9.20 16.01
CA LYS A 92 15.35 9.02 16.83
C LYS A 92 16.62 9.21 15.98
N PRO A 93 17.76 9.58 16.59
CA PRO A 93 19.04 9.57 15.88
C PRO A 93 19.35 8.20 15.26
N GLY A 94 19.60 8.18 13.94
CA GLY A 94 19.91 6.94 13.21
C GLY A 94 18.69 6.09 12.86
N GLU A 95 17.48 6.49 13.25
CA GLU A 95 16.26 5.80 12.85
C GLU A 95 15.93 6.07 11.38
N SER A 96 15.72 5.01 10.60
CA SER A 96 15.31 5.17 9.20
C SER A 96 13.85 5.63 9.09
N LEU A 97 13.54 6.37 8.02
CA LEU A 97 12.17 6.82 7.73
C LEU A 97 11.16 5.66 7.65
N LYS A 98 11.57 4.48 7.19
CA LYS A 98 10.72 3.28 7.14
C LYS A 98 10.31 2.80 8.51
N VAL A 99 11.25 2.80 9.47
CA VAL A 99 10.99 2.37 10.84
C VAL A 99 10.07 3.37 11.54
N LEU A 100 10.31 4.68 11.33
CA LEU A 100 9.42 5.73 11.80
C LEU A 100 7.99 5.56 11.26
N ALA A 101 7.84 5.36 9.94
CA ALA A 101 6.53 5.20 9.31
C ALA A 101 5.79 3.96 9.82
N ALA A 102 6.48 2.82 9.97
CA ALA A 102 5.87 1.60 10.50
C ALA A 102 5.37 1.78 11.95
N ASP A 103 6.12 2.51 12.78
CA ASP A 103 5.71 2.80 14.14
C ASP A 103 4.52 3.78 14.19
N VAL A 104 4.50 4.81 13.32
CA VAL A 104 3.34 5.69 13.15
C VAL A 104 2.11 4.92 12.70
N GLU A 105 2.22 4.02 11.71
CA GLU A 105 1.13 3.17 11.23
C GLU A 105 0.56 2.27 12.34
N ARG A 106 1.45 1.63 13.11
CA ARG A 106 1.09 0.82 14.28
C ARG A 106 0.32 1.66 15.30
N LEU A 107 0.85 2.82 15.67
CA LEU A 107 0.22 3.71 16.65
C LEU A 107 -1.12 4.26 16.15
N MET A 108 -1.24 4.60 14.86
CA MET A 108 -2.50 5.06 14.26
C MET A 108 -3.58 3.98 14.30
N SER A 109 -3.20 2.72 14.07
CA SER A 109 -4.11 1.57 14.17
C SER A 109 -4.60 1.33 15.59
N LEU A 110 -3.81 1.70 16.61
CA LEU A 110 -4.17 1.55 18.02
C LEU A 110 -4.94 2.79 18.56
N ALA A 111 -4.60 3.99 18.11
CA ALA A 111 -5.17 5.25 18.58
C ALA A 111 -6.49 5.64 17.89
N TYR A 112 -6.70 5.14 16.67
CA TYR A 112 -7.80 5.53 15.78
C TYR A 112 -8.36 4.31 15.01
N ALA A 113 -8.53 3.18 15.68
CA ALA A 113 -9.04 1.94 15.09
C ALA A 113 -10.42 2.09 14.42
N GLU A 114 -11.29 2.93 15.00
CA GLU A 114 -12.66 3.18 14.54
C GLU A 114 -12.74 4.21 13.40
N CYS A 115 -11.63 4.87 13.07
CA CYS A 115 -11.60 5.91 12.05
C CYS A 115 -11.58 5.28 10.64
N PRO A 116 -12.34 5.82 9.67
CA PRO A 116 -12.24 5.43 8.26
C PRO A 116 -10.80 5.41 7.77
N LEU A 117 -10.47 4.43 6.93
CA LEU A 117 -9.09 4.15 6.53
C LEU A 117 -8.44 5.35 5.82
N ASP A 118 -9.18 6.02 4.94
CA ASP A 118 -8.73 7.21 4.19
C ASP A 118 -8.37 8.38 5.12
N VAL A 119 -9.21 8.65 6.11
CA VAL A 119 -8.96 9.70 7.12
C VAL A 119 -7.75 9.33 7.98
N ARG A 120 -7.66 8.06 8.38
CA ARG A 120 -6.55 7.55 9.18
C ARG A 120 -5.22 7.59 8.41
N GLU A 121 -5.19 7.25 7.13
CA GLU A 121 -3.98 7.34 6.30
C GLU A 121 -3.53 8.78 6.06
N SER A 122 -4.47 9.71 5.86
CA SER A 122 -4.18 11.14 5.73
C SER A 122 -3.59 11.71 7.03
N LEU A 123 -4.18 11.36 8.17
CA LEU A 123 -3.70 11.79 9.49
C LEU A 123 -2.34 11.15 9.82
N ALA A 124 -2.14 9.88 9.45
CA ALA A 124 -0.87 9.19 9.59
C ALA A 124 0.25 9.88 8.80
N ALA A 125 -0.03 10.33 7.57
CA ALA A 125 0.93 11.10 6.77
C ALA A 125 1.34 12.39 7.48
N GLN A 126 0.39 13.11 8.08
CA GLN A 126 0.67 14.34 8.82
C GLN A 126 1.54 14.09 10.05
N TYR A 127 1.18 13.11 10.90
CA TYR A 127 2.01 12.74 12.05
C TYR A 127 3.41 12.25 11.66
N PHE A 128 3.51 11.51 10.55
CA PHE A 128 4.81 11.08 10.03
C PHE A 128 5.67 12.29 9.65
N VAL A 129 5.14 13.23 8.86
CA VAL A 129 5.86 14.45 8.46
C VAL A 129 6.30 15.25 9.69
N ASP A 130 5.40 15.45 10.66
CA ASP A 130 5.70 16.20 11.89
C ASP A 130 6.73 15.50 12.79
N ALA A 131 6.87 14.18 12.66
CA ALA A 131 7.84 13.39 13.41
C ALA A 131 9.24 13.35 12.75
N ILE A 132 9.38 13.70 11.47
CA ILE A 132 10.69 13.75 10.78
C ILE A 132 11.60 14.76 11.47
N ARG A 133 12.86 14.35 11.73
CA ARG A 133 13.83 15.19 12.43
C ARG A 133 14.63 16.11 11.50
N ASP A 134 14.88 15.70 10.27
CA ASP A 134 15.58 16.54 9.28
C ASP A 134 14.62 17.59 8.71
N GLU A 135 14.87 18.87 9.02
CA GLU A 135 13.98 19.99 8.69
C GLU A 135 13.75 20.14 7.18
N ASP A 136 14.80 19.98 6.37
CA ASP A 136 14.70 20.04 4.90
C ASP A 136 13.78 18.93 4.36
N THR A 137 13.94 17.70 4.85
CA THR A 137 13.09 16.56 4.46
C THR A 137 11.66 16.73 4.97
N GLN A 138 11.48 17.26 6.19
CA GLN A 138 10.17 17.58 6.74
C GLN A 138 9.44 18.63 5.89
N HIS A 139 10.08 19.77 5.63
CA HIS A 139 9.49 20.87 4.87
C HIS A 139 9.16 20.47 3.43
N SER A 140 10.09 19.81 2.74
CA SER A 140 9.84 19.31 1.37
C SER A 140 8.69 18.31 1.33
N THR A 141 8.63 17.38 2.28
CA THR A 141 7.54 16.39 2.35
C THR A 141 6.21 17.06 2.67
N ARG A 142 6.19 18.09 3.53
CA ARG A 142 4.98 18.86 3.85
C ARG A 142 4.41 19.56 2.61
N LEU A 143 5.25 20.11 1.74
CA LEU A 143 4.83 20.77 0.50
C LEU A 143 4.25 19.81 -0.55
N MET A 144 4.48 18.50 -0.41
CA MET A 144 3.95 17.51 -1.34
C MET A 144 2.43 17.29 -1.18
N ASP A 145 1.84 17.69 -0.04
CA ASP A 145 0.43 17.43 0.30
C ASP A 145 0.05 15.95 0.12
N ALA A 146 0.80 15.08 0.80
CA ALA A 146 0.60 13.63 0.72
C ALA A 146 -0.79 13.21 1.21
N LYS A 147 -1.49 12.42 0.39
CA LYS A 147 -2.83 11.88 0.72
C LYS A 147 -2.80 10.68 1.67
N ASP A 148 -1.67 9.98 1.71
CA ASP A 148 -1.51 8.75 2.48
C ASP A 148 -0.06 8.63 2.97
N LEU A 149 0.12 7.87 4.06
CA LEU A 149 1.41 7.67 4.72
C LEU A 149 2.46 7.08 3.76
N LYS A 150 2.05 6.18 2.88
CA LYS A 150 2.97 5.50 1.96
C LYS A 150 3.50 6.48 0.91
N SER A 151 2.66 7.35 0.36
CA SER A 151 3.04 8.43 -0.54
C SER A 151 4.03 9.39 0.13
N ALA A 152 3.75 9.80 1.38
CA ALA A 152 4.67 10.64 2.17
C ALA A 152 6.04 9.97 2.32
N LEU A 153 6.08 8.71 2.80
CA LEU A 153 7.31 7.95 2.99
C LEU A 153 8.14 7.82 1.71
N VAL A 154 7.50 7.44 0.61
CA VAL A 154 8.19 7.26 -0.68
C VAL A 154 8.79 8.57 -1.17
N TYR A 155 8.09 9.69 -1.00
CA TYR A 155 8.61 11.00 -1.35
C TYR A 155 9.79 11.39 -0.46
N SER A 156 9.66 11.31 0.87
CA SER A 156 10.72 11.66 1.80
C SER A 156 12.00 10.88 1.52
N MET A 157 11.89 9.57 1.27
CA MET A 157 13.02 8.74 0.88
C MET A 157 13.68 9.18 -0.43
N LYS A 158 12.89 9.55 -1.45
CA LYS A 158 13.43 10.06 -2.73
C LYS A 158 14.15 11.38 -2.52
N TYR A 159 13.60 12.24 -1.68
CA TYR A 159 14.21 13.53 -1.34
C TYR A 159 15.55 13.36 -0.62
N GLU A 160 15.66 12.47 0.38
CA GLU A 160 16.93 12.18 1.07
C GLU A 160 18.03 11.73 0.11
N VAL A 161 17.70 10.83 -0.83
CA VAL A 161 18.64 10.34 -1.84
C VAL A 161 19.09 11.47 -2.77
N ALA A 162 18.14 12.23 -3.33
CA ALA A 162 18.46 13.33 -4.23
C ALA A 162 19.28 14.43 -3.53
N ARG A 163 18.95 14.77 -2.28
CA ARG A 163 19.68 15.77 -1.48
C ARG A 163 21.11 15.33 -1.22
N THR A 164 21.34 14.05 -0.94
CA THR A 164 22.70 13.49 -0.78
C THR A 164 23.50 13.61 -2.08
N MET A 165 22.88 13.31 -3.23
CA MET A 165 23.50 13.46 -4.54
C MET A 165 23.82 14.93 -4.86
N SER A 166 22.90 15.85 -4.56
CA SER A 166 23.09 17.29 -4.76
C SER A 166 24.24 17.84 -3.92
N LYS A 167 24.34 17.46 -2.64
CA LYS A 167 25.46 17.84 -1.76
C LYS A 167 26.81 17.34 -2.27
N THR A 168 26.83 16.13 -2.84
CA THR A 168 28.05 15.55 -3.44
C THR A 168 28.47 16.31 -4.70
N CYS A 169 27.50 16.79 -5.50
CA CYS A 169 27.76 17.58 -6.71
C CYS A 169 28.14 19.04 -6.41
N SER A 170 27.53 19.66 -5.38
CA SER A 170 27.85 21.03 -4.97
C SER A 170 29.16 21.13 -4.20
N HIS A 171 29.65 20.07 -3.56
CA HIS A 171 31.00 20.03 -2.98
C HIS A 171 32.12 20.17 -4.04
N VAL A 172 31.80 19.99 -5.33
CA VAL A 172 32.70 20.24 -6.46
C VAL A 172 32.63 21.70 -6.95
N ARG A 173 31.68 22.52 -6.46
CA ARG A 173 31.56 23.96 -6.76
C ARG A 173 31.09 24.72 -5.52
N SER A 174 32.01 25.04 -4.63
CA SER A 174 31.74 25.92 -3.48
C SER A 174 31.65 27.38 -3.93
N MET A 175 30.50 28.05 -3.73
CA MET A 175 30.41 29.43 -3.20
C MET A 175 28.93 29.79 -2.92
N GLU A 176 28.74 30.57 -1.86
CA GLU A 176 27.53 31.15 -1.26
C GLU A 176 26.30 31.40 -2.15
N ILE A 177 25.10 31.28 -1.57
CA ILE A 177 24.05 32.32 -1.58
C ILE A 177 22.99 31.96 -0.52
N GLU A 178 22.77 32.93 0.37
CA GLU A 178 21.75 33.00 1.41
C GLU A 178 20.33 33.13 0.82
N ASP A 179 19.39 32.44 1.46
CA ASP A 179 17.97 32.77 1.64
C ASP A 179 17.13 33.29 0.43
N SER A 180 16.67 32.35 -0.40
CA SER A 180 15.41 32.42 -1.19
C SER A 180 15.04 31.04 -1.77
N ARG A 181 15.32 29.99 -0.97
CA ARG A 181 15.62 28.64 -1.48
C ARG A 181 14.40 27.71 -1.60
N ILE A 182 13.28 28.06 -0.98
CA ILE A 182 12.15 27.12 -0.79
C ILE A 182 11.32 26.92 -2.08
N GLU A 183 11.12 27.95 -2.92
CA GLU A 183 10.39 27.78 -4.20
C GLU A 183 11.30 27.26 -5.33
N ASN A 184 12.56 27.69 -5.36
CA ASN A 184 13.52 27.26 -6.37
C ASN A 184 13.96 25.79 -6.19
N GLU A 185 13.92 25.23 -4.98
CA GLU A 185 14.22 23.81 -4.76
C GLU A 185 13.07 22.88 -5.18
N VAL A 186 11.80 23.27 -5.01
CA VAL A 186 10.65 22.46 -5.48
C VAL A 186 10.64 22.36 -7.01
N ILE A 187 10.91 23.46 -7.70
CA ILE A 187 11.04 23.49 -9.17
C ILE A 187 12.26 22.67 -9.61
N ASN A 188 13.42 22.82 -8.95
CA ASN A 188 14.60 22.02 -9.26
C ASN A 188 14.42 20.52 -8.98
N PHE A 189 13.71 20.14 -7.92
CA PHE A 189 13.45 18.74 -7.60
C PHE A 189 12.47 18.11 -8.60
N ASN A 190 11.44 18.83 -9.03
CA ASN A 190 10.56 18.38 -10.12
C ASN A 190 11.32 18.24 -11.46
N LEU A 191 12.22 19.18 -11.77
CA LEU A 191 13.12 19.08 -12.93
C LEU A 191 14.08 17.88 -12.81
N TYR A 192 14.58 17.60 -11.61
CA TYR A 192 15.45 16.45 -11.37
C TYR A 192 14.69 15.13 -11.48
N LEU A 193 13.50 15.01 -10.90
CA LEU A 193 12.65 13.83 -11.00
C LEU A 193 12.18 13.57 -12.44
N THR A 194 11.85 14.61 -13.19
CA THR A 194 11.52 14.49 -14.62
C THR A 194 12.74 14.08 -15.44
N GLY A 195 13.92 14.65 -15.16
CA GLY A 195 15.19 14.22 -15.74
C GLY A 195 15.52 12.75 -15.47
N TRP A 196 15.34 12.29 -14.22
CA TRP A 196 15.56 10.89 -13.84
C TRP A 196 14.53 9.94 -14.43
N LYS A 197 13.26 10.34 -14.48
CA LYS A 197 12.22 9.56 -15.18
C LYS A 197 12.57 9.40 -16.65
N ASN A 198 13.00 10.48 -17.30
CA ASN A 198 13.41 10.47 -18.72
C ASN A 198 14.68 9.65 -18.95
N TYR A 199 15.66 9.75 -18.05
CA TYR A 199 16.88 8.94 -18.12
C TYR A 199 16.57 7.44 -17.95
N LEU A 200 15.73 7.09 -16.97
CA LEU A 200 15.34 5.70 -16.74
C LEU A 200 14.49 5.15 -17.89
N THR A 201 13.59 5.94 -18.48
CA THR A 201 12.84 5.51 -19.67
C THR A 201 13.74 5.32 -20.88
N VAL A 202 14.73 6.18 -21.11
CA VAL A 202 15.74 5.98 -22.17
C VAL A 202 16.53 4.70 -21.92
N VAL A 203 17.04 4.49 -20.71
CA VAL A 203 17.80 3.28 -20.35
C VAL A 203 16.96 2.01 -20.46
N LEU A 204 15.66 2.07 -20.15
CA LEU A 204 14.73 0.94 -20.31
C LEU A 204 14.31 0.72 -21.77
N LEU A 205 14.18 1.78 -22.58
CA LEU A 205 13.94 1.67 -24.03
C LEU A 205 15.15 1.08 -24.76
N GLU A 206 16.37 1.51 -24.41
CA GLU A 206 17.62 0.99 -24.97
C GLU A 206 17.85 -0.49 -24.62
N ARG A 207 17.35 -0.95 -23.46
CA ARG A 207 17.34 -2.38 -23.12
C ARG A 207 16.26 -3.18 -23.85
N GLY A 208 15.15 -2.54 -24.21
CA GLY A 208 14.10 -3.14 -25.04
C GLY A 208 14.55 -3.36 -26.49
N THR A 209 15.31 -2.42 -27.06
CA THR A 209 15.83 -2.52 -28.43
C THR A 209 16.97 -3.55 -28.56
N LEU A 210 17.79 -3.73 -27.51
CA LEU A 210 18.87 -4.73 -27.48
C LEU A 210 18.35 -6.19 -27.35
N LEU A 211 17.19 -6.39 -26.72
CA LEU A 211 16.54 -7.71 -26.63
C LEU A 211 15.78 -8.11 -27.91
N ASP A 212 15.41 -7.15 -28.77
CA ASP A 212 14.76 -7.42 -30.05
C ASP A 212 15.81 -7.69 -31.17
N GLU A 213 16.95 -7.00 -31.12
CA GLU A 213 18.11 -7.26 -32.01
C GLU A 213 18.77 -8.63 -31.77
N THR A 214 18.71 -9.16 -30.55
CA THR A 214 19.22 -10.51 -30.25
C THR A 214 18.24 -11.63 -30.63
N ARG A 215 16.95 -11.32 -30.77
CA ARG A 215 15.92 -12.27 -31.22
C ARG A 215 15.90 -12.46 -32.74
N THR A 216 16.24 -11.42 -33.51
CA THR A 216 16.35 -11.49 -34.98
C THR A 216 17.66 -12.13 -35.47
N ARG A 217 18.70 -12.21 -34.64
CA ARG A 217 19.96 -12.90 -34.99
C ARG A 217 19.96 -14.41 -34.73
N LEU A 218 19.05 -14.93 -33.91
CA LEU A 218 18.96 -16.38 -33.62
C LEU A 218 18.05 -17.15 -34.61
N SER A 219 17.33 -16.47 -35.51
CA SER A 219 16.42 -17.09 -36.48
C SER A 219 16.98 -17.19 -37.92
N GLY A 220 18.22 -16.72 -38.19
CA GLY A 220 18.82 -16.73 -39.52
C GLY A 220 20.07 -17.60 -39.64
N GLY A 221 19.91 -18.93 -39.72
CA GLY A 221 21.05 -19.82 -39.89
C GLY A 221 20.72 -21.29 -40.14
N ALA A 222 20.07 -21.61 -41.26
CA ALA A 222 19.98 -22.98 -41.75
C ALA A 222 20.53 -23.08 -43.19
N THR A 223 21.77 -23.56 -43.28
CA THR A 223 22.49 -23.93 -44.50
C THR A 223 21.84 -25.14 -45.19
N LYS A 224 21.54 -25.05 -46.49
CA LYS A 224 21.56 -26.23 -47.38
C LYS A 224 22.26 -25.91 -48.70
N ARG A 225 23.41 -26.57 -48.90
CA ARG A 225 24.15 -26.74 -50.16
C ARG A 225 23.35 -27.66 -51.10
N GLY A 226 23.36 -27.37 -52.40
CA GLY A 226 22.79 -28.25 -53.44
C GLY A 226 22.96 -27.74 -54.88
N THR A 227 24.10 -28.07 -55.48
CA THR A 227 24.43 -28.35 -56.90
C THR A 227 23.46 -28.07 -58.09
N TYR A 228 24.00 -27.32 -59.07
CA TYR A 228 24.04 -27.50 -60.55
C TYR A 228 22.80 -27.70 -61.47
N ARG A 229 22.79 -26.84 -62.52
CA ARG A 229 22.54 -27.07 -63.98
C ARG A 229 21.09 -27.14 -64.49
N GLY A 230 20.78 -26.32 -65.52
CA GLY A 230 19.77 -26.68 -66.55
C GLY A 230 18.97 -25.52 -67.14
N SER A 231 19.05 -25.34 -68.46
CA SER A 231 18.42 -24.31 -69.29
C SER A 231 16.90 -24.43 -69.50
N ALA A 232 16.35 -23.31 -70.01
CA ALA A 232 15.40 -23.23 -71.14
C ALA A 232 13.87 -23.12 -70.89
N ARG A 233 13.33 -22.08 -71.55
CA ARG A 233 12.05 -21.95 -72.26
C ARG A 233 10.74 -21.77 -71.47
N GLN A 234 10.21 -20.55 -71.61
CA GLN A 234 8.97 -20.17 -72.32
C GLN A 234 7.63 -20.86 -71.97
N LEU A 235 6.62 -19.97 -71.87
CA LEU A 235 5.19 -20.11 -72.18
C LEU A 235 4.23 -20.54 -71.04
N PHE A 236 3.40 -19.56 -70.63
CA PHE A 236 1.99 -19.68 -70.25
C PHE A 236 1.19 -20.52 -71.29
N PRO A 237 -0.11 -20.89 -71.11
CA PRO A 237 -1.11 -20.46 -70.11
C PRO A 237 -1.94 -21.65 -69.55
N THR A 238 -2.83 -21.43 -68.59
CA THR A 238 -4.32 -21.49 -68.74
C THR A 238 -4.85 -22.09 -67.42
N ARG A 239 -6.05 -21.85 -66.90
CA ARG A 239 -7.20 -20.99 -67.22
C ARG A 239 -8.24 -21.35 -66.14
N LYS A 240 -8.99 -20.32 -65.68
CA LYS A 240 -10.34 -20.43 -65.08
C LYS A 240 -10.42 -21.09 -63.68
N THR A 241 -11.23 -20.65 -62.73
CA THR A 241 -12.36 -19.73 -62.74
C THR A 241 -12.72 -19.40 -61.29
N ASN A 242 -13.10 -18.15 -61.06
CA ASN A 242 -14.26 -17.71 -60.29
C ASN A 242 -14.44 -18.22 -58.85
N LEU A 243 -14.20 -17.34 -57.88
CA LEU A 243 -15.29 -16.71 -57.12
C LEU A 243 -14.77 -15.42 -56.48
N ARG A 244 -15.46 -14.33 -56.78
CA ARG A 244 -15.28 -12.97 -56.26
C ARG A 244 -16.59 -12.62 -55.53
N PRO A 245 -16.69 -11.48 -54.85
CA PRO A 245 -16.18 -11.20 -53.52
C PRO A 245 -17.33 -10.86 -52.55
N SER A 246 -17.05 -10.72 -51.26
CA SER A 246 -17.84 -9.80 -50.44
C SER A 246 -16.94 -9.13 -49.41
N CYS A 247 -16.63 -7.87 -49.69
CA CYS A 247 -16.35 -6.87 -48.67
C CYS A 247 -17.34 -5.75 -48.94
N ARG A 248 -18.15 -5.39 -47.94
CA ARG A 248 -18.55 -4.00 -47.79
C ARG A 248 -18.82 -3.67 -46.34
N ALA A 249 -18.07 -2.67 -45.90
CA ALA A 249 -18.27 -1.87 -44.70
C ALA A 249 -19.63 -1.16 -44.74
N ASN A 250 -20.18 -0.81 -43.57
CA ASN A 250 -20.23 0.58 -43.11
C ASN A 250 -20.94 0.73 -41.76
N ALA A 251 -20.55 1.82 -41.10
CA ALA A 251 -20.96 2.31 -39.79
C ALA A 251 -22.38 2.92 -39.74
N ALA A 252 -22.94 2.96 -38.53
CA ALA A 252 -23.81 4.01 -37.95
C ALA A 252 -24.05 3.62 -36.46
N PHE A 253 -23.62 4.38 -35.44
CA PHE A 253 -24.20 5.58 -34.80
C PHE A 253 -25.61 5.42 -34.20
N SER A 254 -25.67 5.64 -32.87
CA SER A 254 -26.78 6.01 -31.95
C SER A 254 -28.12 5.24 -32.06
N GLU A 255 -28.75 4.82 -30.97
CA GLU A 255 -29.07 5.51 -29.71
C GLU A 255 -29.20 4.49 -28.56
#